data_AF-A0A851CYE2-F1
#
_entry.id   AF-A0A851CYE2-F1
#
_cell.length_a   1.000
_cell.length_b   1.000
_cell.length_c   1.000
_cell.angle_alpha   90.00
_cell.angle_beta   90.00
_cell.angle_gamma   90.00
#
_symmetry.space_group_name_H-M   'P 1'
#
loop_
_entity.id
_entity.type
_entity.pdbx_description
1 polymer ?
#
loop_
_entity_poly.entity_id
_entity_poly.type
_entity_poly.pdbx_seq_one_letter_code
_entity_poly.pdbx_strand_id
1 'polypeptide(L)'
;AVPFPPTQRLTLKEVFEDGKPRLDVLKSHLVKEGRLEEDAALKIINDGAAILRHEKTMIEVEAPITVCGDIHGQFFDLMKLFEVGGSPNNTRYLFLGDYVDRGYFSIECVLYLWSLKINHPKTLFLLRGNHECRHLTEYFTFKQECEYQHHLRGLFPSLPVPLGGVTGFTPSWSSEGMEVCGSCHCSHKQPPDFVSVFQLDRFKEPPAFGPMCDLLWSDPSEDYGNEKTLEHFAHNTVRGCSYFYSYPAVCEFLQNNSLLSVIRAHEAQDAGYRMYRKSQTTGFPSLITIFSAPNYLDVYNNKAAVLKYENNVMNIRQFNCSPHPYWLPNFMDVFTWSLPFVGEKVTEMLVNILNICSDDELISDGDETLEGGTTVRKEIIRNKIRAIGKMARVFSVLREESESVLTLKGLTPTGTLPLGVLSGGRQTLQTGLLPAGPQPALTNPSLFPAAIRGFSPQHKIRSFEEARGLDRINERMPPRKDSLHSDGPVNLVTSNSADKNGTG
;
A
#
# COMPACT_ATOMS: atom_id res chain seq x y z
N ALA A 1 10.43 -15.31 -25.70
CA ALA A 1 11.65 -15.11 -24.91
C ALA A 1 11.40 -13.98 -23.92
N VAL A 2 11.91 -14.08 -22.68
CA VAL A 2 11.75 -13.02 -21.67
C VAL A 2 12.73 -11.88 -22.00
N PRO A 3 12.27 -10.63 -22.16
CA PRO A 3 13.15 -9.48 -22.39
C PRO A 3 14.07 -9.23 -21.18
N PHE A 4 15.31 -8.82 -21.44
CA PHE A 4 16.25 -8.44 -20.38
C PHE A 4 16.19 -6.92 -20.12
N PRO A 5 16.09 -6.48 -18.85
CA PRO A 5 16.11 -5.05 -18.51
C PRO A 5 17.38 -4.33 -18.98
N PRO A 6 17.29 -3.08 -19.49
CA PRO A 6 18.46 -2.29 -19.85
C PRO A 6 19.40 -2.06 -18.66
N THR A 7 20.70 -2.30 -18.85
CA THR A 7 21.73 -2.03 -17.83
C THR A 7 22.15 -0.56 -17.81
N GLN A 8 22.08 0.12 -18.95
CA GLN A 8 22.41 1.53 -19.07
C GLN A 8 21.32 2.38 -18.41
N ARG A 9 21.74 3.28 -17.53
CA ARG A 9 20.86 4.31 -16.98
C ARG A 9 20.78 5.49 -17.94
N LEU A 10 19.58 6.04 -18.13
CA LEU A 10 19.44 7.25 -18.94
C LEU A 10 20.02 8.45 -18.19
N THR A 11 20.88 9.18 -18.88
CA THR A 11 21.54 10.38 -18.39
C THR A 11 20.61 11.59 -18.46
N LEU A 12 20.94 12.66 -17.73
CA LEU A 12 20.23 13.94 -17.79
C LEU A 12 20.03 14.45 -19.22
N LYS A 13 21.06 14.31 -20.08
CA LYS A 13 21.03 14.78 -21.48
C LYS A 13 20.12 13.94 -22.37
N GLU A 14 19.98 12.65 -22.07
CA GLU A 14 19.10 11.77 -22.84
C GLU A 14 17.63 11.97 -22.45
N VAL A 15 17.39 12.30 -21.18
CA VAL A 15 16.05 12.52 -20.61
C VAL A 15 15.51 13.90 -20.96
N PHE A 16 16.34 14.95 -21.01
CA PHE A 16 15.88 16.33 -21.21
C PHE A 16 16.27 16.91 -22.57
N GLU A 17 15.33 17.62 -23.19
CA GLU A 17 15.51 18.41 -24.41
C GLU A 17 14.82 19.76 -24.21
N ASP A 18 15.52 20.87 -24.46
CA ASP A 18 15.03 22.24 -24.24
C ASP A 18 14.41 22.49 -22.84
N GLY A 19 14.99 21.85 -21.83
CA GLY A 19 14.55 21.96 -20.43
C GLY A 19 13.30 21.14 -20.09
N LYS A 20 12.77 20.34 -21.02
CA LYS A 20 11.62 19.46 -20.80
C LYS A 20 11.98 17.97 -20.92
N PRO A 21 11.37 17.09 -20.13
CA PRO A 21 11.50 15.64 -20.32
C PRO A 21 11.01 15.15 -21.68
N ARG A 22 11.77 14.26 -22.31
CA ARG A 22 11.44 13.55 -23.55
C ARG A 22 10.55 12.35 -23.24
N LEU A 23 9.24 12.55 -23.28
CA LEU A 23 8.23 11.57 -22.83
C LEU A 23 8.35 10.22 -23.53
N ASP A 24 8.59 10.19 -24.84
CA ASP A 24 8.67 8.94 -25.61
C ASP A 24 9.90 8.10 -25.23
N VAL A 25 11.04 8.77 -24.99
CA VAL A 25 12.28 8.11 -24.54
C VAL A 25 12.09 7.56 -23.13
N LEU A 26 11.55 8.38 -22.24
CA LEU A 26 11.29 7.97 -20.86
C LEU A 26 10.32 6.78 -20.81
N LYS A 27 9.17 6.88 -21.49
CA LYS A 27 8.18 5.78 -21.59
C LYS A 27 8.84 4.49 -22.10
N SER A 28 9.56 4.58 -23.22
CA SER A 28 10.17 3.41 -23.88
C SER A 28 11.23 2.73 -23.01
N HIS A 29 11.89 3.48 -22.13
CA HIS A 29 12.89 2.97 -21.20
C HIS A 29 12.26 2.35 -19.95
N LEU A 30 11.31 3.05 -19.31
CA LEU A 30 10.63 2.58 -18.11
C LEU A 30 9.80 1.31 -18.36
N VAL A 31 9.13 1.20 -19.53
CA VAL A 31 8.40 -0.03 -19.92
C VAL A 31 9.31 -1.26 -20.02
N LYS A 32 10.61 -1.05 -20.22
CA LYS A 32 11.63 -2.11 -20.24
C LYS A 32 12.32 -2.29 -18.89
N GLU A 33 11.80 -1.72 -17.80
CA GLU A 33 12.41 -1.71 -16.47
C GLU A 33 13.76 -0.98 -16.42
N GLY A 34 14.01 -0.11 -17.41
CA GLY A 34 15.19 0.72 -17.46
C GLY A 34 15.15 1.81 -16.40
N ARG A 35 16.29 2.11 -15.79
CA ARG A 35 16.41 3.14 -14.73
C ARG A 35 17.05 4.42 -15.24
N LEU A 36 16.85 5.51 -14.50
CA LEU A 36 17.51 6.79 -14.75
C LEU A 36 18.73 6.96 -13.84
N GLU A 37 19.66 7.82 -14.24
CA GLU A 37 20.65 8.38 -13.32
C GLU A 37 19.94 9.19 -12.21
N GLU A 38 20.57 9.26 -11.05
CA GLU A 38 19.99 9.88 -9.86
C GLU A 38 19.70 11.36 -10.07
N ASP A 39 20.60 12.09 -10.73
CA ASP A 39 20.44 13.50 -11.06
C ASP A 39 19.27 13.75 -12.03
N ALA A 40 19.08 12.88 -13.03
CA ALA A 40 17.96 12.93 -13.95
C ALA A 40 16.61 12.70 -13.25
N ALA A 41 16.54 11.69 -12.37
CA ALA A 41 15.35 11.41 -11.56
C ALA A 41 15.04 12.56 -10.60
N LEU A 42 16.04 13.07 -9.89
CA LEU A 42 15.91 14.20 -8.97
C LEU A 42 15.44 15.46 -9.68
N LYS A 43 15.95 15.73 -10.89
CA LYS A 43 15.52 16.88 -11.68
C LYS A 43 14.03 16.80 -12.04
N ILE A 44 13.55 15.64 -12.52
CA ILE A 44 12.11 15.44 -12.82
C ILE A 44 11.26 15.72 -11.57
N ILE A 45 11.64 15.14 -10.43
CA ILE A 45 10.85 15.26 -9.20
C ILE A 45 10.85 16.72 -8.71
N ASN A 46 12.01 17.38 -8.70
CA ASN A 46 12.14 18.76 -8.23
C ASN A 46 11.40 19.76 -9.15
N ASP A 47 11.52 19.61 -10.46
CA ASP A 47 10.84 20.49 -11.43
C ASP A 47 9.32 20.32 -11.36
N GLY A 48 8.82 19.08 -11.32
CA GLY A 48 7.39 18.82 -11.16
C GLY A 48 6.87 19.31 -9.79
N ALA A 49 7.62 19.11 -8.71
CA ALA A 49 7.28 19.63 -7.39
C ALA A 49 7.27 21.18 -7.37
N ALA A 50 8.18 21.84 -8.08
CA ALA A 50 8.17 23.29 -8.21
C ALA A 50 6.87 23.77 -8.86
N ILE A 51 6.39 23.11 -9.91
CA ILE A 51 5.10 23.44 -10.53
C ILE A 51 3.95 23.25 -9.54
N LEU A 52 3.86 22.09 -8.87
CA LEU A 52 2.78 21.77 -7.92
C LEU A 52 2.74 22.72 -6.71
N ARG A 53 3.89 23.26 -6.26
CA ARG A 53 3.94 24.28 -5.20
C ARG A 53 3.25 25.58 -5.59
N HIS A 54 3.26 25.95 -6.87
CA HIS A 54 2.65 27.18 -7.35
C HIS A 54 1.13 27.04 -7.58
N GLU A 55 0.60 25.82 -7.58
CA GLU A 55 -0.83 25.58 -7.74
C GLU A 55 -1.60 25.91 -6.44
N LYS A 56 -2.89 26.22 -6.56
CA LYS A 56 -3.76 26.41 -5.38
C LYS A 56 -4.01 25.05 -4.68
N THR A 57 -4.40 25.09 -3.41
CA THR A 57 -4.77 23.86 -2.68
C THR A 57 -6.02 23.21 -3.27
N MET A 58 -6.93 24.06 -3.77
CA MET A 58 -8.09 23.68 -4.57
C MET A 58 -7.88 24.22 -5.99
N ILE A 59 -7.61 23.33 -6.94
CA ILE A 59 -7.40 23.71 -8.35
C ILE A 59 -8.74 23.84 -9.07
N GLU A 60 -8.82 24.75 -10.03
CA GLU A 60 -9.97 24.93 -10.92
C GLU A 60 -9.63 24.33 -12.29
N VAL A 61 -10.44 23.39 -12.77
CA VAL A 61 -10.19 22.71 -14.05
C VAL A 61 -11.46 22.66 -14.91
N GLU A 62 -11.32 22.69 -16.22
CA GLU A 62 -12.45 22.78 -17.16
C GLU A 62 -12.62 21.49 -17.98
N ALA A 63 -13.85 21.25 -18.44
CA ALA A 63 -14.12 20.26 -19.48
C ALA A 63 -13.50 20.66 -20.83
N PRO A 64 -13.22 19.70 -21.74
CA PRO A 64 -13.29 18.25 -21.54
C PRO A 64 -12.14 17.73 -20.68
N ILE A 65 -12.41 16.70 -19.87
CA ILE A 65 -11.42 16.14 -18.93
C ILE A 65 -11.58 14.64 -18.73
N THR A 66 -10.46 13.95 -18.51
CA THR A 66 -10.41 12.56 -18.08
C THR A 66 -9.98 12.50 -16.61
N VAL A 67 -10.87 12.01 -15.74
CA VAL A 67 -10.65 11.84 -14.31
C VAL A 67 -10.23 10.39 -14.01
N CYS A 68 -9.16 10.23 -13.26
CA CYS A 68 -8.52 8.95 -12.93
C CYS A 68 -8.42 8.80 -11.41
N GLY A 69 -8.74 7.61 -10.89
CA GLY A 69 -8.57 7.26 -9.49
C GLY A 69 -7.18 6.72 -9.18
N ASP A 70 -7.12 5.84 -8.19
CA ASP A 70 -5.89 5.26 -7.64
C ASP A 70 -5.10 4.47 -8.70
N ILE A 71 -3.76 4.55 -8.61
CA ILE A 71 -2.82 3.90 -9.54
C ILE A 71 -1.95 2.86 -8.82
N HIS A 72 -1.56 3.10 -7.57
CA HIS A 72 -0.83 2.17 -6.69
C HIS A 72 0.36 1.48 -7.35
N GLY A 73 1.24 2.23 -8.00
CA GLY A 73 2.46 1.70 -8.61
C GLY A 73 2.24 0.66 -9.71
N GLN A 74 1.05 0.58 -10.32
CA GLN A 74 0.76 -0.26 -11.47
C GLN A 74 1.13 0.44 -12.78
N PHE A 75 2.43 0.68 -13.00
CA PHE A 75 2.94 1.47 -14.14
C PHE A 75 2.51 0.95 -15.52
N PHE A 76 2.44 -0.38 -15.69
CA PHE A 76 2.03 -1.00 -16.94
C PHE A 76 0.55 -0.78 -17.23
N ASP A 77 -0.29 -0.74 -16.20
CA ASP A 77 -1.70 -0.37 -16.32
C ASP A 77 -1.89 1.12 -16.52
N LEU A 78 -1.02 1.96 -15.96
CA LEU A 78 -0.99 3.39 -16.26
C LEU A 78 -0.73 3.65 -17.75
N MET A 79 0.09 2.83 -18.41
CA MET A 79 0.23 2.92 -19.88
C MET A 79 -1.08 2.61 -20.58
N LYS A 80 -1.81 1.58 -20.12
CA LYS A 80 -3.12 1.23 -20.66
C LYS A 80 -4.16 2.32 -20.41
N LEU A 81 -4.11 2.97 -19.26
CA LEU A 81 -4.96 4.10 -18.90
C LEU A 81 -4.83 5.24 -19.91
N PHE A 82 -3.61 5.59 -20.34
CA PHE A 82 -3.41 6.60 -21.38
C PHE A 82 -3.87 6.16 -22.78
N GLU A 83 -3.81 4.87 -23.11
CA GLU A 83 -4.39 4.36 -24.36
C GLU A 83 -5.93 4.50 -24.38
N VAL A 84 -6.58 4.29 -23.24
CA VAL A 84 -8.05 4.33 -23.11
C VAL A 84 -8.57 5.75 -22.89
N GLY A 85 -7.88 6.54 -22.08
CA GLY A 85 -8.27 7.91 -21.75
C GLY A 85 -7.98 8.90 -22.87
N GLY A 86 -6.88 8.72 -23.62
CA GLY A 86 -6.42 9.62 -24.68
C GLY A 86 -4.99 10.10 -24.46
N SER A 87 -4.36 10.66 -25.50
CA SER A 87 -2.99 11.17 -25.36
C SER A 87 -2.98 12.43 -24.47
N PRO A 88 -2.06 12.55 -23.51
CA PRO A 88 -1.89 13.79 -22.73
C PRO A 88 -1.57 15.03 -23.58
N ASN A 89 -1.09 14.83 -24.82
CA ASN A 89 -0.84 15.92 -25.78
C ASN A 89 -2.12 16.65 -26.22
N ASN A 90 -3.27 15.98 -26.20
CA ASN A 90 -4.54 16.53 -26.67
C ASN A 90 -5.72 16.29 -25.70
N THR A 91 -5.47 15.72 -24.53
CA THR A 91 -6.49 15.35 -23.55
C THR A 91 -6.13 15.96 -22.19
N ARG A 92 -7.09 16.61 -21.52
CA ARG A 92 -6.90 17.08 -20.14
C ARG A 92 -7.09 15.93 -19.15
N TYR A 93 -6.27 15.90 -18.12
CA TYR A 93 -6.25 14.84 -17.12
C TYR A 93 -6.32 15.40 -15.70
N LEU A 94 -7.11 14.75 -14.86
CA LEU A 94 -7.13 14.94 -13.41
C LEU A 94 -6.93 13.59 -12.75
N PHE A 95 -5.83 13.42 -12.01
CA PHE A 95 -5.59 12.25 -11.17
C PHE A 95 -5.94 12.57 -9.73
N LEU A 96 -6.64 11.65 -9.06
CA LEU A 96 -7.18 11.86 -7.71
C LEU A 96 -6.23 11.42 -6.57
N GLY A 97 -5.02 10.96 -6.89
CA GLY A 97 -4.02 10.56 -5.89
C GLY A 97 -3.66 9.08 -5.93
N ASP A 98 -2.96 8.63 -4.89
CA ASP A 98 -2.56 7.23 -4.66
C ASP A 98 -1.77 6.66 -5.86
N TYR A 99 -0.67 7.34 -6.16
CA TYR A 99 0.26 6.97 -7.23
C TYR A 99 1.20 5.83 -6.83
N VAL A 100 1.44 5.71 -5.53
CA VAL A 100 2.52 4.88 -4.94
C VAL A 100 1.98 3.82 -4.00
N ASP A 101 2.93 2.99 -3.52
CA ASP A 101 2.72 1.83 -2.65
C ASP A 101 1.93 0.71 -3.31
N ARG A 102 1.99 -0.46 -2.67
CA ARG A 102 1.27 -1.70 -3.00
C ARG A 102 1.83 -2.37 -4.25
N GLY A 103 1.79 -1.71 -5.40
CA GLY A 103 2.53 -2.13 -6.60
C GLY A 103 4.02 -1.86 -6.50
N TYR A 104 4.79 -2.48 -7.39
CA TYR A 104 6.26 -2.46 -7.37
C TYR A 104 6.90 -1.54 -8.42
N PHE A 105 6.09 -0.73 -9.10
CA PHE A 105 6.54 0.25 -10.10
C PHE A 105 6.03 1.67 -9.76
N SER A 106 6.05 2.01 -8.47
CA SER A 106 5.61 3.31 -7.95
C SER A 106 6.53 4.44 -8.41
N ILE A 107 7.85 4.22 -8.44
CA ILE A 107 8.80 5.25 -8.87
C ILE A 107 8.66 5.54 -10.36
N GLU A 108 8.37 4.54 -11.18
CA GLU A 108 8.09 4.73 -12.61
C GLU A 108 6.80 5.52 -12.82
N CYS A 109 5.74 5.24 -12.05
CA CYS A 109 4.51 6.04 -12.04
C CYS A 109 4.81 7.50 -11.70
N VAL A 110 5.57 7.77 -10.62
CA VAL A 110 5.92 9.12 -10.20
C VAL A 110 6.78 9.82 -11.25
N LEU A 111 7.87 9.21 -11.73
CA LEU A 111 8.75 9.81 -12.73
C LEU A 111 8.00 10.16 -14.01
N TYR A 112 7.11 9.28 -14.46
CA TYR A 112 6.36 9.49 -15.69
C TYR A 112 5.26 10.55 -15.52
N LEU A 113 4.47 10.51 -14.44
CA LEU A 113 3.44 11.51 -14.17
C LEU A 113 4.03 12.90 -13.91
N TRP A 114 5.18 13.01 -13.23
CA TRP A 114 5.89 14.28 -13.04
C TRP A 114 6.44 14.81 -14.36
N SER A 115 6.97 13.94 -15.21
CA SER A 115 7.42 14.33 -16.55
C SER A 115 6.27 14.85 -17.41
N LEU A 116 5.10 14.19 -17.33
CA LEU A 116 3.89 14.69 -17.96
C LEU A 116 3.43 16.02 -17.36
N LYS A 117 3.52 16.22 -16.05
CA LYS A 117 3.19 17.49 -15.39
C LYS A 117 4.10 18.63 -15.86
N ILE A 118 5.39 18.38 -16.04
CA ILE A 118 6.35 19.36 -16.58
C ILE A 118 6.01 19.71 -18.03
N ASN A 119 5.64 18.73 -18.85
CA ASN A 119 5.32 18.95 -20.26
C ASN A 119 3.94 19.59 -20.47
N HIS A 120 2.99 19.29 -19.59
CA HIS A 120 1.57 19.65 -19.70
C HIS A 120 1.00 20.34 -18.43
N PRO A 121 1.65 21.40 -17.89
CA PRO A 121 1.30 21.93 -16.57
C PRO A 121 -0.12 22.51 -16.47
N LYS A 122 -0.73 22.89 -17.59
CA LYS A 122 -2.08 23.50 -17.67
C LYS A 122 -3.18 22.51 -18.08
N THR A 123 -2.82 21.29 -18.46
CA THR A 123 -3.78 20.29 -18.95
C THR A 123 -3.69 18.96 -18.21
N LEU A 124 -2.61 18.70 -17.46
CA LEU A 124 -2.50 17.54 -16.58
C LEU A 124 -2.36 17.98 -15.12
N PHE A 125 -3.26 17.47 -14.29
CA PHE A 125 -3.42 17.84 -12.90
C PHE A 125 -3.31 16.60 -12.01
N LEU A 126 -2.62 16.77 -10.89
CA LEU A 126 -2.35 15.71 -9.92
C LEU A 126 -2.86 16.19 -8.57
N LEU A 127 -3.74 15.42 -7.93
CA LEU A 127 -4.15 15.61 -6.55
C LEU A 127 -3.39 14.66 -5.62
N ARG A 128 -3.44 14.94 -4.33
CA ARG A 128 -2.83 14.13 -3.28
C ARG A 128 -3.85 13.08 -2.81
N GLY A 129 -3.44 11.82 -2.76
CA GLY A 129 -4.12 10.75 -2.05
C GLY A 129 -3.52 10.56 -0.65
N ASN A 130 -4.02 9.58 0.10
CA ASN A 130 -3.51 9.30 1.43
C ASN A 130 -2.12 8.64 1.39
N HIS A 131 -1.77 7.93 0.32
CA HIS A 131 -0.47 7.28 0.16
C HIS A 131 0.68 8.26 -0.15
N GLU A 132 0.40 9.48 -0.61
CA GLU A 132 1.44 10.52 -0.82
C GLU A 132 1.89 11.18 0.50
N CYS A 133 2.29 10.38 1.48
CA CYS A 133 2.80 10.81 2.77
C CYS A 133 3.94 9.91 3.27
N ARG A 134 4.79 10.45 4.15
CA ARG A 134 5.91 9.68 4.72
C ARG A 134 5.40 8.52 5.57
N HIS A 135 4.32 8.74 6.32
CA HIS A 135 3.77 7.74 7.23
C HIS A 135 3.40 6.43 6.51
N LEU A 136 2.71 6.50 5.37
CA LEU A 136 2.30 5.31 4.62
C LEU A 136 3.47 4.71 3.83
N THR A 137 4.24 5.55 3.14
CA THR A 137 5.37 5.08 2.30
C THR A 137 6.52 4.46 3.09
N GLU A 138 6.67 4.81 4.39
CA GLU A 138 7.57 4.12 5.32
C GLU A 138 7.03 2.77 5.79
N TYR A 139 5.72 2.62 5.90
CA TYR A 139 5.07 1.41 6.38
C TYR A 139 4.94 0.35 5.28
N PHE A 140 4.62 0.80 4.06
CA PHE A 140 4.52 -0.02 2.86
C PHE A 140 5.88 -0.08 2.13
N THR A 141 5.84 -0.12 0.80
CA THR A 141 6.97 -0.58 -0.03
C THR A 141 7.69 0.57 -0.72
N PHE A 142 7.09 1.76 -0.85
CA PHE A 142 7.67 2.80 -1.71
C PHE A 142 9.00 3.36 -1.19
N LYS A 143 9.18 3.49 0.13
CA LYS A 143 10.51 3.82 0.68
C LYS A 143 11.57 2.82 0.22
N GLN A 144 11.27 1.54 0.39
CA GLN A 144 12.20 0.47 0.08
C GLN A 144 12.49 0.40 -1.42
N GLU A 145 11.48 0.65 -2.25
CA GLU A 145 11.60 0.76 -3.70
C GLU A 145 12.61 1.86 -4.09
N CYS A 146 12.46 3.06 -3.53
CA CYS A 146 13.37 4.19 -3.78
C CYS A 146 14.82 3.88 -3.34
N GLU A 147 14.99 3.24 -2.18
CA GLU A 147 16.29 2.84 -1.64
C GLU A 147 16.97 1.79 -2.53
N TYR A 148 16.22 0.79 -2.99
CA TYR A 148 16.73 -0.32 -3.81
C TYR A 148 17.05 0.11 -5.24
N GLN A 149 16.13 0.82 -5.90
CA GLN A 149 16.24 1.05 -7.34
C GLN A 149 17.20 2.18 -7.71
N HIS A 150 17.14 3.29 -6.97
CA HIS A 150 17.82 4.52 -7.36
C HIS A 150 18.81 5.05 -6.30
N HIS A 151 19.00 4.38 -5.16
CA HIS A 151 19.83 4.87 -4.04
C HIS A 151 19.46 6.29 -3.59
N LEU A 152 18.20 6.71 -3.80
CA LEU A 152 17.71 8.05 -3.52
C LEU A 152 17.46 8.23 -2.02
N ARG A 153 18.53 8.11 -1.22
CA ARG A 153 18.50 8.16 0.25
C ARG A 153 17.94 9.47 0.83
N GLY A 154 17.72 10.48 -0.01
CA GLY A 154 17.14 11.78 0.37
C GLY A 154 15.72 12.06 -0.16
N LEU A 155 15.16 11.20 -1.03
CA LEU A 155 13.81 11.39 -1.56
C LEU A 155 12.80 10.64 -0.69
N PHE A 156 12.56 11.18 0.50
CA PHE A 156 11.25 10.99 1.10
C PHE A 156 10.32 12.06 0.55
N PRO A 157 9.26 11.67 -0.18
CA PRO A 157 8.42 12.65 -0.82
C PRO A 157 7.57 13.37 0.24
N SER A 158 8.05 14.51 0.74
CA SER A 158 7.12 15.58 1.06
C SER A 158 6.66 16.18 -0.27
N LEU A 159 5.86 15.43 -1.04
CA LEU A 159 5.36 15.90 -2.34
C LEU A 159 4.33 17.00 -2.08
N PRO A 160 4.56 18.21 -2.61
CA PRO A 160 3.68 19.36 -2.39
C PRO A 160 2.45 19.32 -3.32
N VAL A 161 1.81 18.15 -3.46
CA VAL A 161 0.67 17.94 -4.35
C VAL A 161 -0.60 18.64 -3.79
N PRO A 162 -1.41 19.32 -4.63
CA PRO A 162 -2.73 19.85 -4.23
C PRO A 162 -3.64 18.81 -3.55
N LEU A 163 -4.49 19.22 -2.61
CA LEU A 163 -5.34 18.29 -1.83
C LEU A 163 -6.72 18.07 -2.46
N GLY A 164 -7.14 18.94 -3.38
CA GLY A 164 -8.45 18.85 -4.00
C GLY A 164 -8.50 19.63 -5.32
N GLY A 165 -9.46 19.28 -6.16
CA GLY A 165 -9.79 20.02 -7.36
C GLY A 165 -11.29 20.24 -7.45
N VAL A 166 -11.69 21.43 -7.90
CA VAL A 166 -13.04 21.73 -8.34
C VAL A 166 -12.99 21.87 -9.86
N THR A 167 -13.83 21.12 -10.54
CA THR A 167 -14.06 21.37 -11.96
C THR A 167 -15.07 22.51 -12.08
N GLY A 168 -14.68 23.65 -12.66
CA GLY A 168 -15.61 24.74 -12.94
C GLY A 168 -16.17 24.56 -14.34
N PHE A 169 -17.47 24.35 -14.47
CA PHE A 169 -18.12 24.33 -15.78
C PHE A 169 -18.66 25.74 -16.05
N THR A 170 -18.13 26.42 -17.06
CA THR A 170 -18.74 27.67 -17.56
C THR A 170 -19.72 27.33 -18.67
N PRO A 171 -21.05 27.47 -18.47
CA PRO A 171 -21.96 27.62 -19.58
C PRO A 171 -21.88 29.09 -19.99
N SER A 172 -21.43 29.38 -21.20
CA SER A 172 -21.89 30.60 -21.85
C SER A 172 -23.41 30.50 -21.94
N TRP A 173 -24.10 31.27 -21.09
CA TRP A 173 -25.55 31.50 -21.09
C TRP A 173 -26.44 30.37 -20.56
N SER A 174 -26.40 30.13 -19.25
CA SER A 174 -27.57 29.95 -18.37
C SER A 174 -27.08 29.65 -16.96
N SER A 175 -27.78 30.12 -15.94
CA SER A 175 -27.42 30.17 -14.52
C SER A 175 -27.35 28.82 -13.78
N GLU A 176 -26.70 27.82 -14.36
CA GLU A 176 -26.46 26.50 -13.75
C GLU A 176 -25.03 26.05 -14.09
N GLY A 177 -24.05 26.67 -13.42
CA GLY A 177 -22.67 26.22 -13.44
C GLY A 177 -22.57 24.93 -12.64
N MET A 178 -22.25 23.84 -13.31
CA MET A 178 -21.96 22.58 -12.66
C MET A 178 -20.57 22.74 -11.98
N GLU A 179 -20.39 22.18 -10.80
CA GLU A 179 -19.09 22.09 -10.15
C GLU A 179 -18.97 20.70 -9.51
N VAL A 180 -17.84 20.02 -9.73
CA VAL A 180 -17.58 18.69 -9.14
C VAL A 180 -16.32 18.76 -8.27
N CYS A 181 -16.48 18.44 -6.99
CA CYS A 181 -15.41 18.38 -6.00
C CYS A 181 -14.79 16.98 -5.96
N GLY A 182 -13.45 16.91 -5.91
CA GLY A 182 -12.63 15.70 -5.84
C GLY A 182 -12.67 14.91 -4.51
N SER A 183 -13.37 15.42 -3.49
CA SER A 183 -13.42 14.83 -2.14
C SER A 183 -14.50 15.50 -1.28
N CYS A 184 -15.31 14.72 -0.56
CA CYS A 184 -16.28 15.26 0.41
C CYS A 184 -15.55 15.90 1.60
N HIS A 185 -15.88 17.15 1.92
CA HIS A 185 -15.45 17.79 3.16
C HIS A 185 -16.38 17.39 4.31
N CYS A 186 -15.81 16.94 5.43
CA CYS A 186 -16.53 16.79 6.69
C CYS A 186 -16.55 18.12 7.44
N SER A 187 -17.72 18.74 7.59
CA SER A 187 -17.92 19.85 8.53
C SER A 187 -18.95 19.44 9.58
N HIS A 188 -18.48 19.26 10.82
CA HIS A 188 -19.35 19.28 11.99
C HIS A 188 -19.91 20.71 12.16
N LYS A 189 -21.24 20.82 12.25
CA LYS A 189 -22.04 21.90 12.88
C LYS A 189 -21.45 23.33 12.82
N GLN A 190 -22.12 24.26 12.11
CA GLN A 190 -21.88 25.71 12.24
C GLN A 190 -22.01 26.18 13.72
N PRO A 191 -21.30 27.23 14.26
CA PRO A 191 -20.33 28.23 13.72
C PRO A 191 -19.00 28.35 14.55
N PRO A 192 -18.06 29.36 14.45
CA PRO A 192 -17.69 30.34 13.43
C PRO A 192 -16.22 30.18 12.92
N ASP A 193 -15.66 28.96 12.85
CA ASP A 193 -14.29 28.72 12.33
C ASP A 193 -14.34 27.98 10.99
N PHE A 194 -14.81 28.67 9.96
CA PHE A 194 -14.83 28.18 8.58
C PHE A 194 -13.40 28.19 8.01
N VAL A 195 -12.64 27.10 8.18
CA VAL A 195 -11.44 26.89 7.38
C VAL A 195 -11.88 26.24 6.08
N SER A 196 -12.19 27.07 5.09
CA SER A 196 -12.39 26.60 3.72
C SER A 196 -11.19 25.78 3.26
N VAL A 197 -11.36 24.82 2.35
CA VAL A 197 -10.25 24.10 1.71
C VAL A 197 -9.19 25.07 1.16
N PHE A 198 -9.60 26.29 0.77
CA PHE A 198 -8.72 27.38 0.36
C PHE A 198 -7.70 27.83 1.41
N GLN A 199 -7.98 27.65 2.70
CA GLN A 199 -7.18 28.12 3.82
C GLN A 199 -6.32 27.01 4.45
N LEU A 200 -6.40 25.78 3.93
CA LEU A 200 -5.58 24.69 4.44
C LEU A 200 -4.13 24.86 3.97
N ASP A 201 -3.22 25.00 4.95
CA ASP A 201 -1.80 24.80 4.72
C ASP A 201 -1.53 23.33 4.41
N ARG A 202 -1.38 23.05 3.11
CA ARG A 202 -1.14 21.70 2.58
C ARG A 202 0.33 21.29 2.58
N PHE A 203 1.27 22.22 2.82
CA PHE A 203 2.71 21.99 2.68
C PHE A 203 3.32 21.31 3.91
N LYS A 204 2.65 20.26 4.37
CA LYS A 204 3.01 19.49 5.56
C LYS A 204 2.66 18.02 5.38
N GLU A 205 3.15 17.21 6.29
CA GLU A 205 2.68 15.84 6.44
C GLU A 205 1.20 15.86 6.86
N PRO A 206 0.33 15.01 6.28
CA PRO A 206 -1.06 14.95 6.70
C PRO A 206 -1.15 14.65 8.19
N PRO A 207 -1.89 15.46 8.98
CA PRO A 207 -2.11 15.17 10.39
C PRO A 207 -2.94 13.89 10.56
N ALA A 208 -2.93 13.27 11.75
CA ALA A 208 -3.77 12.09 12.03
C ALA A 208 -5.27 12.41 12.11
N PHE A 209 -5.63 13.67 12.28
CA PHE A 209 -7.01 14.14 12.39
C PHE A 209 -7.14 15.55 11.83
N GLY A 210 -8.39 15.98 11.61
CA GLY A 210 -8.74 17.30 11.11
C GLY A 210 -8.91 17.34 9.58
N PRO A 211 -9.24 18.52 9.01
CA PRO A 211 -9.79 18.61 7.67
C PRO A 211 -8.90 18.02 6.57
N MET A 212 -7.58 18.17 6.67
CA MET A 212 -6.63 17.59 5.72
C MET A 212 -6.58 16.06 5.81
N CYS A 213 -6.73 15.47 7.00
CA CYS A 213 -6.89 14.03 7.15
C CYS A 213 -8.21 13.59 6.51
N ASP A 214 -9.29 14.32 6.79
CA ASP A 214 -10.64 13.93 6.35
C ASP A 214 -10.82 13.98 4.84
N LEU A 215 -10.20 14.94 4.16
CA LEU A 215 -10.20 15.00 2.68
C LEU A 215 -9.52 13.78 2.04
N LEU A 216 -8.52 13.21 2.71
CA LEU A 216 -7.71 12.10 2.17
C LEU A 216 -8.22 10.72 2.62
N TRP A 217 -8.93 10.62 3.75
CA TRP A 217 -9.24 9.33 4.40
C TRP A 217 -10.74 9.07 4.64
N SER A 218 -11.62 10.04 4.41
CA SER A 218 -13.06 9.80 4.63
C SER A 218 -13.66 8.89 3.55
N ASP A 219 -14.69 8.14 3.92
CA ASP A 219 -15.38 7.20 3.02
C ASP A 219 -16.90 7.39 3.11
N PRO A 220 -17.68 7.04 2.07
CA PRO A 220 -19.13 6.91 2.23
C PRO A 220 -19.46 5.79 3.22
N SER A 221 -20.57 5.92 3.95
CA SER A 221 -21.05 4.80 4.78
C SER A 221 -21.35 3.56 3.94
N GLU A 222 -21.24 2.36 4.52
CA GLU A 222 -21.48 1.10 3.80
C GLU A 222 -22.92 1.03 3.24
N ASP A 223 -23.86 1.59 4.00
CA ASP A 223 -25.28 1.71 3.68
C ASP A 223 -25.65 3.06 3.00
N TYR A 224 -24.68 3.76 2.38
CA TYR A 224 -24.88 5.08 1.80
C TYR A 224 -26.14 5.17 0.90
N GLY A 225 -27.02 6.10 1.23
CA GLY A 225 -28.32 6.30 0.59
C GLY A 225 -29.46 5.44 1.14
N ASN A 226 -29.20 4.50 2.06
CA ASN A 226 -30.21 3.69 2.74
C ASN A 226 -29.97 3.69 4.27
N GLU A 227 -29.39 4.77 4.78
CA GLU A 227 -28.99 4.91 6.18
C GLU A 227 -30.21 4.85 7.11
N LYS A 228 -30.03 4.21 8.28
CA LYS A 228 -31.07 4.14 9.32
C LYS A 228 -31.11 5.38 10.21
N THR A 229 -29.98 6.05 10.35
CA THR A 229 -29.82 7.28 11.15
C THR A 229 -29.61 8.46 10.22
N LEU A 230 -29.99 9.66 10.69
CA LEU A 230 -29.72 10.92 9.99
C LEU A 230 -28.38 11.54 10.42
N GLU A 231 -27.48 10.74 11.00
CA GLU A 231 -26.16 11.23 11.38
C GLU A 231 -25.34 11.51 10.11
N HIS A 232 -24.77 12.71 10.02
CA HIS A 232 -23.99 13.11 8.85
C HIS A 232 -22.64 12.41 8.79
N PHE A 233 -22.02 12.21 9.96
CA PHE A 233 -20.68 11.65 10.08
C PHE A 233 -20.62 10.66 11.23
N ALA A 234 -20.00 9.50 10.97
CA ALA A 234 -19.69 8.49 11.99
C ALA A 234 -18.20 8.16 11.93
N HIS A 235 -17.59 7.70 13.02
CA HIS A 235 -16.17 7.36 13.02
C HIS A 235 -15.87 6.24 12.01
N ASN A 236 -14.86 6.42 11.15
CA ASN A 236 -14.49 5.42 10.15
C ASN A 236 -13.72 4.26 10.80
N THR A 237 -14.44 3.19 11.07
CA THR A 237 -13.88 1.99 11.71
C THR A 237 -12.98 1.17 10.79
N VAL A 238 -13.14 1.29 9.46
CA VAL A 238 -12.31 0.62 8.45
C VAL A 238 -10.94 1.28 8.41
N ARG A 239 -10.89 2.60 8.22
CA ARG A 239 -9.64 3.37 8.13
C ARG A 239 -8.96 3.59 9.49
N GLY A 240 -9.74 3.60 10.58
CA GLY A 240 -9.20 3.82 11.93
C GLY A 240 -8.87 5.26 12.26
N CYS A 241 -9.20 6.18 11.35
CA CYS A 241 -9.09 7.62 11.44
C CYS A 241 -10.18 8.22 10.54
N SER A 242 -10.44 9.52 10.66
CA SER A 242 -11.49 10.19 9.88
C SER A 242 -12.89 9.58 10.07
N TYR A 243 -13.79 9.84 9.12
CA TYR A 243 -15.22 9.62 9.24
C TYR A 243 -15.81 8.92 8.02
N PHE A 244 -16.86 8.14 8.25
CA PHE A 244 -17.85 7.82 7.25
C PHE A 244 -18.78 9.01 7.08
N TYR A 245 -19.07 9.41 5.84
CA TYR A 245 -20.08 10.42 5.52
C TYR A 245 -21.33 9.78 4.89
N SER A 246 -22.50 10.28 5.27
CA SER A 246 -23.79 9.77 4.78
C SER A 246 -24.32 10.55 3.57
N TYR A 247 -25.31 9.98 2.89
CA TYR A 247 -26.01 10.59 1.77
C TYR A 247 -26.64 11.96 2.12
N PRO A 248 -27.31 12.15 3.29
CA PRO A 248 -27.75 13.47 3.71
C PRO A 248 -26.61 14.49 3.81
N ALA A 249 -25.45 14.11 4.35
CA ALA A 249 -24.30 14.99 4.49
C ALA A 249 -23.79 15.46 3.12
N VAL A 250 -23.70 14.56 2.15
CA VAL A 250 -23.29 14.89 0.77
C VAL A 250 -24.34 15.77 0.10
N CYS A 251 -25.63 15.46 0.22
CA CYS A 251 -26.68 16.29 -0.36
C CYS A 251 -26.69 17.72 0.19
N GLU A 252 -26.51 17.90 1.50
CA GLU A 252 -26.38 19.22 2.11
C GLU A 252 -25.14 19.95 1.58
N PHE A 253 -24.00 19.27 1.51
CA PHE A 253 -22.76 19.85 0.97
C PHE A 253 -22.94 20.29 -0.49
N LEU A 254 -23.55 19.46 -1.34
CA LEU A 254 -23.81 19.79 -2.74
C LEU A 254 -24.73 21.01 -2.88
N GLN A 255 -25.80 21.08 -2.09
CA GLN A 255 -26.76 22.19 -2.12
C GLN A 255 -26.12 23.50 -1.64
N ASN A 256 -25.40 23.46 -0.52
CA ASN A 256 -24.78 24.64 0.08
C ASN A 256 -23.69 25.26 -0.81
N ASN A 257 -23.05 24.44 -1.65
CA ASN A 257 -21.96 24.87 -2.53
C ASN A 257 -22.36 24.92 -4.02
N SER A 258 -23.65 24.74 -4.35
CA SER A 258 -24.13 24.70 -5.74
C SER A 258 -23.40 23.70 -6.65
N LEU A 259 -23.03 22.54 -6.11
CA LEU A 259 -22.32 21.47 -6.81
C LEU A 259 -23.31 20.41 -7.32
N LEU A 260 -22.94 19.69 -8.39
CA LEU A 260 -23.78 18.60 -8.93
C LEU A 260 -23.52 17.25 -8.26
N SER A 261 -22.25 16.94 -8.02
CA SER A 261 -21.79 15.62 -7.57
C SER A 261 -20.42 15.74 -6.92
N VAL A 262 -20.05 14.73 -6.12
CA VAL A 262 -18.68 14.51 -5.67
C VAL A 262 -18.09 13.34 -6.45
N ILE A 263 -16.92 13.52 -7.07
CA ILE A 263 -16.15 12.42 -7.67
C ILE A 263 -14.94 12.18 -6.78
N ARG A 264 -14.73 10.95 -6.36
CA ARG A 264 -13.63 10.56 -5.46
C ARG A 264 -13.05 9.21 -5.84
N ALA A 265 -11.96 8.79 -5.19
CA ALA A 265 -11.29 7.51 -5.45
C ALA A 265 -11.14 6.65 -4.17
N HIS A 266 -9.95 6.16 -3.81
CA HIS A 266 -9.58 5.59 -2.49
C HIS A 266 -10.21 4.24 -2.08
N GLU A 267 -11.36 3.86 -2.63
CA GLU A 267 -11.97 2.55 -2.40
C GLU A 267 -11.97 1.72 -3.68
N ALA A 268 -11.29 0.57 -3.65
CA ALA A 268 -11.32 -0.41 -4.74
C ALA A 268 -12.76 -0.80 -5.12
N GLN A 269 -13.03 -0.89 -6.43
CA GLN A 269 -14.33 -1.27 -6.98
C GLN A 269 -14.15 -2.40 -7.99
N ASP A 270 -14.98 -3.45 -7.93
CA ASP A 270 -14.92 -4.58 -8.86
C ASP A 270 -15.09 -4.14 -10.33
N ALA A 271 -15.99 -3.19 -10.58
CA ALA A 271 -16.19 -2.60 -11.90
C ALA A 271 -15.22 -1.44 -12.22
N GLY A 272 -14.31 -1.07 -11.31
CA GLY A 272 -13.46 0.12 -11.44
C GLY A 272 -14.18 1.45 -11.19
N TYR A 273 -15.48 1.42 -10.91
CA TYR A 273 -16.25 2.59 -10.50
C TYR A 273 -17.48 2.20 -9.70
N ARG A 274 -18.07 3.17 -8.99
CA ARG A 274 -19.39 3.05 -8.35
C ARG A 274 -20.15 4.36 -8.43
N MET A 275 -21.36 4.32 -8.97
CA MET A 275 -22.31 5.42 -8.88
C MET A 275 -23.23 5.19 -7.68
N TYR A 276 -23.33 6.17 -6.80
CA TYR A 276 -24.15 6.08 -5.60
C TYR A 276 -25.56 6.66 -5.86
N ARG A 277 -26.38 6.70 -4.79
CA ARG A 277 -27.76 7.19 -4.83
C ARG A 277 -27.83 8.58 -5.51
N LYS A 278 -28.82 8.74 -6.39
CA LYS A 278 -29.06 10.01 -7.09
C LYS A 278 -29.61 11.06 -6.14
N SER A 279 -29.11 12.30 -6.27
CA SER A 279 -29.70 13.47 -5.62
C SER A 279 -31.15 13.62 -6.08
N GLN A 280 -32.05 13.87 -5.12
CA GLN A 280 -33.48 14.08 -5.42
C GLN A 280 -33.71 15.36 -6.22
N THR A 281 -32.85 16.37 -6.06
CA THR A 281 -32.98 17.67 -6.73
C THR A 281 -32.56 17.59 -8.20
N THR A 282 -31.45 16.92 -8.51
CA THR A 282 -30.84 16.95 -9.85
C THR A 282 -31.05 15.66 -10.64
N GLY A 283 -31.46 14.57 -9.98
CA GLY A 283 -31.55 13.24 -10.60
C GLY A 283 -30.19 12.63 -11.00
N PHE A 284 -29.09 13.29 -10.64
CA PHE A 284 -27.72 12.88 -10.92
C PHE A 284 -27.10 12.15 -9.70
N PRO A 285 -26.21 11.16 -9.87
CA PRO A 285 -25.52 10.52 -8.75
C PRO A 285 -24.88 11.55 -7.82
N SER A 286 -25.20 11.54 -6.51
CA SER A 286 -24.63 12.51 -5.57
C SER A 286 -23.14 12.26 -5.31
N LEU A 287 -22.71 11.01 -5.45
CA LEU A 287 -21.33 10.57 -5.27
C LEU A 287 -20.95 9.57 -6.35
N ILE A 288 -19.70 9.63 -6.79
CA ILE A 288 -19.09 8.68 -7.73
C ILE A 288 -17.71 8.30 -7.19
N THR A 289 -17.44 7.01 -7.06
CA THR A 289 -16.09 6.49 -6.83
C THR A 289 -15.51 6.01 -8.16
N ILE A 290 -14.29 6.43 -8.48
CA ILE A 290 -13.51 5.99 -9.64
C ILE A 290 -12.23 5.31 -9.15
N PHE A 291 -11.89 4.15 -9.70
CA PHE A 291 -10.72 3.36 -9.30
C PHE A 291 -9.98 2.88 -10.55
N SER A 292 -8.69 3.21 -10.66
CA SER A 292 -7.94 3.10 -11.90
C SER A 292 -6.82 2.04 -11.88
N ALA A 293 -6.78 1.18 -10.85
CA ALA A 293 -5.86 0.05 -10.73
C ALA A 293 -6.59 -1.29 -11.00
N PRO A 294 -6.47 -1.89 -12.20
CA PRO A 294 -7.14 -3.15 -12.52
C PRO A 294 -6.39 -4.34 -11.91
N ASN A 295 -7.11 -5.43 -11.61
CA ASN A 295 -6.55 -6.60 -10.91
C ASN A 295 -5.65 -6.18 -9.73
N TYR A 296 -6.19 -5.32 -8.87
CA TYR A 296 -5.44 -4.72 -7.77
C TYR A 296 -4.75 -5.79 -6.93
N LEU A 297 -3.47 -5.56 -6.60
CA LEU A 297 -2.59 -6.49 -5.88
C LEU A 297 -2.44 -7.87 -6.53
N ASP A 298 -2.66 -7.96 -7.84
CA ASP A 298 -2.64 -9.19 -8.63
C ASP A 298 -3.68 -10.27 -8.23
N VAL A 299 -4.58 -9.95 -7.29
CA VAL A 299 -5.52 -10.93 -6.71
C VAL A 299 -6.98 -10.48 -6.69
N TYR A 300 -7.27 -9.17 -6.71
CA TYR A 300 -8.65 -8.68 -6.65
C TYR A 300 -9.45 -9.01 -7.92
N ASN A 301 -8.78 -9.17 -9.06
CA ASN A 301 -9.38 -9.45 -10.36
C ASN A 301 -10.47 -8.43 -10.80
N ASN A 302 -10.43 -7.22 -10.25
CA ASN A 302 -11.32 -6.14 -10.61
C ASN A 302 -10.96 -5.52 -11.97
N LYS A 303 -11.92 -4.83 -12.58
CA LYS A 303 -11.67 -3.86 -13.64
C LYS A 303 -11.19 -2.53 -13.05
N ALA A 304 -10.52 -1.74 -13.89
CA ALA A 304 -10.30 -0.32 -13.64
C ALA A 304 -11.21 0.51 -14.54
N ALA A 305 -11.39 1.77 -14.19
CA ALA A 305 -12.07 2.73 -15.06
C ALA A 305 -11.45 4.13 -14.99
N VAL A 306 -11.71 4.91 -16.04
CA VAL A 306 -11.56 6.37 -16.06
C VAL A 306 -12.88 7.03 -16.44
N LEU A 307 -13.10 8.22 -15.93
CA LEU A 307 -14.29 9.02 -16.23
C LEU A 307 -13.93 10.10 -17.24
N LYS A 308 -14.51 10.02 -18.44
CA LYS A 308 -14.37 11.03 -19.49
C LYS A 308 -15.59 11.94 -19.47
N TYR A 309 -15.38 13.22 -19.24
CA TYR A 309 -16.43 14.23 -19.30
C TYR A 309 -16.18 15.15 -20.48
N GLU A 310 -17.08 15.11 -21.47
CA GLU A 310 -17.00 15.87 -22.71
C GLU A 310 -18.43 16.10 -23.25
N ASN A 311 -18.70 17.28 -23.81
CA ASN A 311 -20.01 17.64 -24.38
C ASN A 311 -21.20 17.41 -23.43
N ASN A 312 -21.03 17.74 -22.14
CA ASN A 312 -22.01 17.50 -21.06
C ASN A 312 -22.38 16.02 -20.86
N VAL A 313 -21.59 15.09 -21.40
CA VAL A 313 -21.78 13.65 -21.24
C VAL A 313 -20.66 13.09 -20.39
N MET A 314 -21.04 12.40 -19.32
CA MET A 314 -20.13 11.61 -18.51
C MET A 314 -20.08 10.17 -19.03
N ASN A 315 -18.92 9.74 -19.51
CA ASN A 315 -18.69 8.41 -20.04
C ASN A 315 -17.63 7.69 -19.19
N ILE A 316 -17.97 6.51 -18.69
CA ILE A 316 -17.04 5.67 -17.94
C ILE A 316 -16.41 4.66 -18.90
N ARG A 317 -15.08 4.72 -19.00
CA ARG A 317 -14.30 3.79 -19.83
C ARG A 317 -13.59 2.80 -18.93
N GLN A 318 -14.04 1.55 -18.95
CA GLN A 318 -13.42 0.46 -18.20
C GLN A 318 -12.26 -0.17 -18.99
N PHE A 319 -11.27 -0.71 -18.26
CA PHE A 319 -10.17 -1.48 -18.82
C PHE A 319 -9.71 -2.59 -17.85
N ASN A 320 -9.06 -3.61 -18.40
CA ASN A 320 -8.51 -4.74 -17.64
C ASN A 320 -7.00 -4.55 -17.43
N CYS A 321 -6.41 -5.41 -16.59
CA CYS A 321 -4.98 -5.38 -16.31
C CYS A 321 -4.12 -5.75 -17.51
N SER A 322 -2.88 -5.30 -17.46
CA SER A 322 -1.81 -5.55 -18.41
C SER A 322 -0.72 -6.40 -17.74
N PRO A 323 -0.03 -7.26 -18.48
CA PRO A 323 1.11 -7.99 -17.94
C PRO A 323 2.19 -7.02 -17.44
N HIS A 324 2.80 -7.33 -16.31
CA HIS A 324 3.97 -6.63 -15.78
C HIS A 324 5.06 -7.62 -15.37
N PRO A 325 6.32 -7.18 -15.28
CA PRO A 325 7.42 -7.97 -14.74
C PRO A 325 7.17 -8.37 -13.29
N TYR A 326 7.71 -9.53 -12.92
CA TYR A 326 7.58 -10.09 -11.58
C TYR A 326 8.72 -9.60 -10.67
N TRP A 327 8.36 -9.14 -9.47
CA TRP A 327 9.29 -8.86 -8.39
C TRP A 327 8.97 -9.76 -7.20
N LEU A 328 10.02 -10.23 -6.52
CA LEU A 328 9.86 -10.88 -5.24
C LEU A 328 9.38 -9.87 -4.19
N PRO A 329 8.62 -10.32 -3.17
CA PRO A 329 8.11 -9.44 -2.13
C PRO A 329 9.20 -8.58 -1.51
N ASN A 330 8.92 -7.28 -1.34
CA ASN A 330 9.84 -6.30 -0.77
C ASN A 330 11.19 -6.21 -1.51
N PHE A 331 11.19 -6.36 -2.84
CA PHE A 331 12.37 -6.24 -3.71
C PHE A 331 13.54 -7.16 -3.29
N MET A 332 13.23 -8.32 -2.70
CA MET A 332 14.23 -9.27 -2.24
C MET A 332 15.00 -9.87 -3.42
N ASP A 333 16.32 -9.93 -3.33
CA ASP A 333 17.12 -10.61 -4.34
C ASP A 333 17.03 -12.15 -4.18
N VAL A 334 17.29 -12.87 -5.27
CA VAL A 334 17.15 -14.33 -5.31
C VAL A 334 18.11 -15.05 -4.37
N PHE A 335 19.24 -14.45 -3.99
CA PHE A 335 20.15 -15.05 -3.02
C PHE A 335 19.57 -14.93 -1.62
N THR A 336 19.16 -13.73 -1.21
CA THR A 336 18.50 -13.52 0.09
C THR A 336 17.27 -14.41 0.25
N TRP A 337 16.49 -14.59 -0.82
CA TRP A 337 15.32 -15.46 -0.82
C TRP A 337 15.67 -16.96 -0.72
N SER A 338 16.64 -17.44 -1.51
CA SER A 338 16.93 -18.88 -1.62
C SER A 338 17.96 -19.40 -0.62
N LEU A 339 18.84 -18.56 -0.09
CA LEU A 339 19.93 -18.98 0.78
C LEU A 339 19.47 -19.70 2.05
N PRO A 340 18.38 -19.29 2.74
CA PRO A 340 17.83 -20.05 3.85
C PRO A 340 17.40 -21.47 3.45
N PHE A 341 16.77 -21.61 2.28
CA PHE A 341 16.35 -22.90 1.72
C PHE A 341 17.55 -23.81 1.42
N VAL A 342 18.55 -23.27 0.73
CA VAL A 342 19.79 -24.01 0.39
C VAL A 342 20.50 -24.45 1.67
N GLY A 343 20.62 -23.56 2.66
CA GLY A 343 21.23 -23.87 3.95
C GLY A 343 20.53 -25.03 4.66
N GLU A 344 19.18 -25.03 4.70
CA GLU A 344 18.42 -26.15 5.26
C GLU A 344 18.68 -27.44 4.49
N LYS A 345 18.51 -27.46 3.16
CA LYS A 345 18.57 -28.72 2.40
C LYS A 345 19.96 -29.33 2.38
N VAL A 346 21.01 -28.51 2.32
CA VAL A 346 22.38 -29.01 2.47
C VAL A 346 22.60 -29.56 3.87
N THR A 347 22.10 -28.89 4.91
CA THR A 347 22.29 -29.38 6.28
C THR A 347 21.47 -30.63 6.57
N GLU A 348 20.24 -30.73 6.05
CA GLU A 348 19.39 -31.92 6.11
C GLU A 348 20.06 -33.10 5.40
N MET A 349 20.62 -32.88 4.21
CA MET A 349 21.40 -33.89 3.50
C MET A 349 22.61 -34.35 4.32
N LEU A 350 23.38 -33.42 4.90
CA LEU A 350 24.54 -33.76 5.72
C LEU A 350 24.15 -34.52 6.99
N VAL A 351 23.04 -34.16 7.64
CA VAL A 351 22.51 -34.91 8.80
C VAL A 351 22.10 -36.31 8.38
N ASN A 352 21.41 -36.47 7.25
CA ASN A 352 21.00 -37.78 6.75
C ASN A 352 22.22 -38.65 6.39
N ILE A 353 23.27 -38.07 5.80
CA ILE A 353 24.53 -38.79 5.51
C ILE A 353 25.25 -39.18 6.80
N LEU A 354 25.33 -38.29 7.80
CA LEU A 354 25.99 -38.59 9.07
C LEU A 354 25.22 -39.62 9.90
N ASN A 355 23.90 -39.69 9.74
CA ASN A 355 23.05 -40.70 10.36
C ASN A 355 23.16 -42.08 9.67
N ILE A 356 23.89 -42.23 8.56
CA ILE A 356 24.18 -43.54 7.94
C ILE A 356 25.21 -44.31 8.79
N CYS A 357 26.13 -43.62 9.46
CA CYS A 357 27.00 -44.25 10.45
C CYS A 357 26.21 -44.47 11.73
N SER A 358 25.71 -45.71 11.88
CA SER A 358 25.11 -46.21 13.12
C SER A 358 26.11 -46.07 14.27
N ASP A 359 25.65 -45.85 15.50
CA ASP A 359 26.51 -45.91 16.70
C ASP A 359 27.35 -47.22 16.72
N ASP A 360 26.80 -48.30 16.16
CA ASP A 360 27.46 -49.59 16.00
C ASP A 360 28.71 -49.58 15.10
N GLU A 361 28.77 -48.77 14.03
CA GLU A 361 29.98 -48.65 13.17
C GLU A 361 31.08 -47.78 13.80
N LEU A 362 30.72 -46.93 14.77
CA LEU A 362 31.67 -46.15 15.58
C LEU A 362 32.25 -46.94 16.76
N ILE A 363 31.58 -48.05 17.12
CA ILE A 363 31.96 -48.96 18.21
C ILE A 363 32.64 -50.21 17.64
N SER A 364 32.30 -50.66 16.42
CA SER A 364 32.98 -51.78 15.75
C SER A 364 34.19 -51.31 14.94
N ASP A 365 35.29 -51.03 15.64
CA ASP A 365 36.57 -51.58 15.19
C ASP A 365 37.28 -52.04 16.46
N GLY A 366 37.67 -53.31 16.41
CA GLY A 366 38.08 -54.11 17.55
C GLY A 366 39.23 -53.50 18.36
N ASP A 367 39.25 -53.93 19.61
CA ASP A 367 40.35 -53.90 20.55
C ASP A 367 41.73 -54.05 19.88
N GLU A 368 42.37 -52.93 19.53
CA GLU A 368 43.83 -52.84 19.49
C GLU A 368 44.28 -51.53 20.16
N THR A 369 44.72 -51.71 21.40
CA THR A 369 45.71 -50.88 22.10
C THR A 369 46.57 -50.03 21.17
N LEU A 370 46.46 -48.69 21.22
CA LEU A 370 47.57 -47.72 21.02
C LEU A 370 47.10 -46.25 21.20
N GLU A 371 47.72 -45.61 22.21
CA GLU A 371 48.07 -44.20 22.38
C GLU A 371 47.09 -43.08 21.95
N GLY A 372 46.55 -42.36 22.95
CA GLY A 372 46.45 -40.89 23.10
C GLY A 372 45.89 -39.95 22.01
N GLY A 373 46.10 -40.23 20.72
CA GLY A 373 45.69 -39.38 19.59
C GLY A 373 44.34 -39.74 18.96
N THR A 374 43.86 -40.97 19.15
CA THR A 374 42.60 -41.50 18.59
C THR A 374 41.36 -40.97 19.32
N THR A 375 41.45 -40.74 20.63
CA THR A 375 40.37 -40.16 21.45
C THR A 375 40.08 -38.70 21.07
N VAL A 376 41.12 -37.90 20.83
CA VAL A 376 40.99 -36.50 20.38
C VAL A 376 40.33 -36.43 19.01
N ARG A 377 40.68 -37.33 18.07
CA ARG A 377 40.08 -37.40 16.74
C ARG A 377 38.60 -37.82 16.79
N LYS A 378 38.25 -38.79 17.67
CA LYS A 378 36.86 -39.18 17.95
C LYS A 378 36.04 -38.03 18.55
N GLU A 379 36.64 -37.24 19.45
CA GLU A 379 35.99 -36.08 20.06
C GLU A 379 35.79 -34.93 19.05
N ILE A 380 36.75 -34.70 18.15
CA ILE A 380 36.62 -33.74 17.05
C ILE A 380 35.46 -34.13 16.12
N ILE A 381 35.33 -35.41 15.76
CA ILE A 381 34.24 -35.89 14.90
C ILE A 381 32.89 -35.73 15.62
N ARG A 382 32.81 -36.11 16.90
CA ARG A 382 31.60 -35.91 17.74
C ARG A 382 31.20 -34.43 17.83
N ASN A 383 32.17 -33.53 17.99
CA ASN A 383 31.92 -32.09 18.03
C ASN A 383 31.48 -31.53 16.67
N LYS A 384 32.02 -32.04 15.56
CA LYS A 384 31.56 -31.70 14.20
C LYS A 384 30.14 -32.17 13.95
N ILE A 385 29.78 -33.40 14.34
CA ILE A 385 28.40 -33.93 14.25
C ILE A 385 27.45 -33.09 15.09
N ARG A 386 27.82 -32.76 16.34
CA ARG A 386 27.03 -31.88 17.21
C ARG A 386 26.87 -30.46 16.65
N ALA A 387 27.91 -29.91 16.03
CA ALA A 387 27.87 -28.60 15.37
C ALA A 387 26.94 -28.62 14.15
N ILE A 388 27.03 -29.66 13.32
CA ILE A 388 26.15 -29.85 12.16
C ILE A 388 24.70 -30.04 12.60
N GLY A 389 24.43 -30.87 13.62
CA GLY A 389 23.07 -31.03 14.17
C GLY A 389 22.52 -29.78 14.89
N LYS A 390 23.39 -28.88 15.37
CA LYS A 390 22.98 -27.55 15.86
C LYS A 390 22.67 -26.61 14.69
N MET A 391 23.52 -26.58 13.66
CA MET A 391 23.25 -25.80 12.44
C MET A 391 21.98 -26.29 11.73
N ALA A 392 21.73 -27.60 11.67
CA ALA A 392 20.53 -28.19 11.07
C ALA A 392 19.26 -27.66 11.73
N ARG A 393 19.26 -27.65 13.07
CA ARG A 393 18.17 -27.10 13.86
C ARG A 393 18.03 -25.59 13.67
N VAL A 394 19.12 -24.84 13.60
CA VAL A 394 19.07 -23.39 13.35
C VAL A 394 18.50 -23.10 11.96
N PHE A 395 18.98 -23.76 10.91
CA PHE A 395 18.48 -23.54 9.54
C PHE A 395 17.04 -24.04 9.34
N SER A 396 16.67 -25.18 9.94
CA SER A 396 15.29 -25.67 9.94
C SER A 396 14.34 -24.70 10.67
N VAL A 397 14.73 -24.14 11.81
CA VAL A 397 13.91 -23.12 12.51
C VAL A 397 13.86 -21.83 11.69
N LEU A 398 14.98 -21.34 11.18
CA LEU A 398 15.00 -20.12 10.36
C LEU A 398 14.13 -20.25 9.10
N ARG A 399 14.09 -21.44 8.49
CA ARG A 399 13.22 -21.71 7.35
C ARG A 399 11.77 -21.98 7.74
N GLU A 400 11.46 -22.76 8.77
CA GLU A 400 10.06 -22.91 9.24
C GLU A 400 9.45 -21.54 9.58
N GLU A 401 10.21 -20.69 10.26
CA GLU A 401 9.78 -19.32 10.57
C GLU A 401 9.72 -18.47 9.29
N SER A 402 10.70 -18.53 8.39
CA SER A 402 10.69 -17.79 7.12
C SER A 402 9.60 -18.26 6.16
N GLU A 403 9.28 -19.54 6.08
CA GLU A 403 8.23 -20.13 5.24
C GLU A 403 6.86 -19.90 5.86
N SER A 404 6.72 -19.98 7.19
CA SER A 404 5.49 -19.55 7.85
C SER A 404 5.26 -18.07 7.58
N VAL A 405 6.29 -17.23 7.69
CA VAL A 405 6.24 -15.82 7.34
C VAL A 405 5.92 -15.63 5.85
N LEU A 406 6.57 -16.34 4.93
CA LEU A 406 6.33 -16.23 3.49
C LEU A 406 4.95 -16.73 3.08
N THR A 407 4.47 -17.82 3.68
CA THR A 407 3.13 -18.37 3.45
C THR A 407 2.10 -17.41 3.98
N LEU A 408 2.26 -16.93 5.21
CA LEU A 408 1.37 -15.93 5.79
C LEU A 408 1.40 -14.60 5.02
N LYS A 409 2.56 -14.20 4.48
CA LYS A 409 2.70 -13.05 3.57
C LYS A 409 2.11 -13.30 2.19
N GLY A 410 2.18 -14.53 1.68
CA GLY A 410 1.58 -14.93 0.40
C GLY A 410 0.06 -15.14 0.50
N LEU A 411 -0.45 -15.33 1.71
CA LEU A 411 -1.88 -15.34 2.03
C LEU A 411 -2.43 -13.93 2.24
N THR A 412 -1.58 -12.91 2.43
CA THR A 412 -1.98 -11.51 2.45
C THR A 412 -1.74 -10.87 1.08
N PRO A 413 -2.71 -10.14 0.51
CA PRO A 413 -2.56 -9.49 -0.80
C PRO A 413 -1.36 -8.53 -0.91
N THR A 414 -0.81 -8.06 0.20
CA THR A 414 0.28 -7.07 0.25
C THR A 414 1.66 -7.64 0.54
N GLY A 415 1.80 -8.93 0.86
CA GLY A 415 3.09 -9.46 1.30
C GLY A 415 3.52 -8.97 2.71
N THR A 416 2.63 -8.34 3.48
CA THR A 416 2.88 -7.86 4.86
C THR A 416 2.05 -8.64 5.88
N LEU A 417 2.63 -8.87 7.07
CA LEU A 417 1.94 -9.54 8.18
C LEU A 417 1.34 -8.49 9.13
N PRO A 418 0.13 -8.69 9.66
CA PRO A 418 -0.42 -7.85 10.72
C PRO A 418 0.50 -7.78 11.94
N LEU A 419 0.56 -6.60 12.57
CA LEU A 419 1.28 -6.39 13.84
C LEU A 419 0.73 -7.33 14.92
N GLY A 420 1.63 -7.99 15.67
CA GLY A 420 1.28 -8.96 16.70
C GLY A 420 1.40 -10.43 16.28
N VAL A 421 1.39 -10.73 14.97
CA VAL A 421 1.47 -12.12 14.47
C VAL A 421 2.82 -12.77 14.80
N LEU A 422 3.91 -11.98 14.77
CA LEU A 422 5.26 -12.42 15.11
C LEU A 422 5.58 -12.28 16.61
N SER A 423 4.79 -11.49 17.36
CA SER A 423 5.04 -11.21 18.77
C SER A 423 4.79 -12.42 19.68
N GLY A 424 4.00 -13.39 19.23
CA GLY A 424 3.71 -14.63 19.95
C GLY A 424 4.59 -15.84 19.58
N GLY A 425 5.60 -15.64 18.71
CA GLY A 425 6.53 -16.70 18.28
C GLY A 425 5.85 -17.89 17.56
N ARG A 426 6.46 -19.08 17.67
CA ARG A 426 6.03 -20.30 16.95
C ARG A 426 4.56 -20.68 17.15
N GLN A 427 3.98 -20.36 18.31
CA GLN A 427 2.59 -20.71 18.66
C GLN A 427 1.57 -19.88 17.87
N THR A 428 1.84 -18.60 17.61
CA THR A 428 0.95 -17.75 16.80
C THR A 428 1.03 -18.07 15.32
N LEU A 429 2.20 -18.47 14.83
CA LEU A 429 2.40 -18.92 13.44
C LEU A 429 1.66 -20.23 13.12
N GLN A 430 1.69 -21.21 14.04
CA GLN A 430 0.98 -22.48 13.87
C GLN A 430 -0.54 -22.33 13.96
N THR A 431 -1.04 -21.44 14.81
CA THR A 431 -2.48 -21.21 14.98
C THR A 431 -3.13 -20.54 13.75
N GLY A 432 -2.36 -19.74 12.99
CA GLY A 432 -2.83 -19.14 11.74
C GLY A 432 -3.01 -20.12 10.57
N LEU A 433 -2.33 -21.28 10.64
CA LEU A 433 -2.29 -22.31 9.60
C LEU A 433 -3.25 -23.50 9.85
N LEU A 434 -3.99 -23.52 10.98
CA LEU A 434 -4.92 -24.60 11.30
C LEU A 434 -6.31 -24.39 10.66
N PRO A 435 -6.97 -25.46 10.16
CA PRO A 435 -8.36 -25.40 9.71
C PRO A 435 -9.30 -25.03 10.86
N ALA A 436 -10.36 -24.28 10.57
CA ALA A 436 -11.37 -23.91 11.56
C ALA A 436 -12.10 -25.16 12.09
N GLY A 437 -11.62 -25.71 13.21
CA GLY A 437 -12.27 -26.75 14.00
C GLY A 437 -12.57 -26.25 15.42
N PRO A 438 -13.57 -26.83 16.12
CA PRO A 438 -14.01 -26.34 17.42
C PRO A 438 -13.10 -26.89 18.53
N GLN A 439 -12.46 -26.02 19.33
CA GLN A 439 -11.75 -26.39 20.57
C GLN A 439 -11.84 -25.25 21.62
N PRO A 440 -11.67 -25.56 22.92
CA PRO A 440 -12.55 -25.12 23.99
C PRO A 440 -12.24 -23.73 24.53
N ALA A 441 -13.26 -23.14 25.16
CA ALA A 441 -13.32 -21.78 25.66
C ALA A 441 -12.33 -21.47 26.79
N LEU A 442 -11.06 -21.25 26.47
CA LEU A 442 -10.08 -20.65 27.38
C LEU A 442 -9.06 -19.84 26.56
N THR A 443 -9.39 -18.60 26.21
CA THR A 443 -8.47 -17.43 26.05
C THR A 443 -9.25 -16.20 25.54
N ASN A 444 -8.84 -15.02 25.99
CA ASN A 444 -9.51 -13.73 25.76
C ASN A 444 -9.70 -13.39 24.26
N PRO A 445 -10.89 -12.95 23.79
CA PRO A 445 -11.16 -12.72 22.36
C PRO A 445 -10.54 -11.44 21.76
N SER A 446 -9.94 -10.57 22.57
CA SER A 446 -9.52 -9.22 22.16
C SER A 446 -8.11 -9.09 21.58
N LEU A 447 -7.36 -10.20 21.43
CA LEU A 447 -5.96 -10.22 20.98
C LEU A 447 -5.70 -11.06 19.73
N PHE A 448 -6.73 -11.66 19.11
CA PHE A 448 -6.59 -12.49 17.92
C PHE A 448 -7.21 -11.79 16.69
N PRO A 449 -6.41 -11.44 15.66
CA PRO A 449 -6.99 -11.08 14.38
C PRO A 449 -7.68 -12.31 13.80
N ALA A 450 -9.00 -12.27 13.67
CA ALA A 450 -9.79 -13.28 12.96
C ALA A 450 -9.46 -13.36 11.44
N ALA A 451 -8.49 -12.57 10.96
CA ALA A 451 -8.13 -12.43 9.54
C ALA A 451 -7.31 -13.59 8.98
N ILE A 452 -6.66 -14.40 9.84
CA ILE A 452 -5.81 -15.52 9.40
C ILE A 452 -6.23 -16.80 10.15
N ARG A 453 -7.49 -17.19 10.06
CA ARG A 453 -7.94 -18.52 10.52
C ARG A 453 -8.31 -19.36 9.30
N GLY A 454 -7.69 -20.53 9.15
CA GLY A 454 -8.21 -21.59 8.29
C GLY A 454 -7.62 -21.73 6.88
N PHE A 455 -6.48 -21.11 6.55
CA PHE A 455 -5.94 -21.17 5.19
C PHE A 455 -5.01 -22.37 4.96
N SER A 456 -5.38 -23.20 3.97
CA SER A 456 -4.50 -24.22 3.40
C SER A 456 -3.45 -23.56 2.49
N PRO A 457 -2.19 -24.05 2.42
CA PRO A 457 -1.14 -23.54 1.51
C PRO A 457 -1.52 -23.53 0.02
N GLN A 458 -2.63 -24.16 -0.37
CA GLN A 458 -3.14 -24.24 -1.74
C GLN A 458 -4.34 -23.33 -2.00
N HIS A 459 -4.76 -22.54 -1.01
CA HIS A 459 -5.91 -21.66 -1.14
C HIS A 459 -5.60 -20.52 -2.12
N LYS A 460 -6.42 -20.39 -3.16
CA LYS A 460 -6.38 -19.28 -4.11
C LYS A 460 -7.59 -18.39 -3.86
N ILE A 461 -7.36 -17.08 -3.78
CA ILE A 461 -8.41 -16.06 -3.70
C ILE A 461 -9.32 -16.21 -4.93
N ARG A 462 -10.64 -16.31 -4.70
CA ARG A 462 -11.64 -16.63 -5.73
C ARG A 462 -12.58 -15.49 -6.07
N SER A 463 -12.64 -14.43 -5.25
CA SER A 463 -13.51 -13.27 -5.51
C SER A 463 -12.93 -11.95 -5.03
N PHE A 464 -13.49 -10.87 -5.55
CA PHE A 464 -13.19 -9.50 -5.14
C PHE A 464 -13.45 -9.27 -3.64
N GLU A 465 -14.58 -9.75 -3.11
CA GLU A 465 -14.93 -9.59 -1.69
C GLU A 465 -13.95 -10.34 -0.77
N GLU A 466 -13.47 -11.50 -1.21
CA GLU A 466 -12.48 -12.27 -0.47
C GLU A 466 -11.13 -11.53 -0.41
N ALA A 467 -10.65 -11.01 -1.55
CA ALA A 467 -9.45 -10.19 -1.61
C ALA A 467 -9.58 -8.95 -0.70
N ARG A 468 -10.70 -8.23 -0.81
CA ARG A 468 -11.01 -7.05 0.01
C ARG A 468 -11.06 -7.37 1.50
N GLY A 469 -11.63 -8.52 1.87
CA GLY A 469 -11.68 -8.97 3.26
C GLY A 469 -10.30 -9.24 3.86
N LEU A 470 -9.43 -9.91 3.09
CA LEU A 470 -8.06 -10.23 3.50
C LEU A 470 -7.17 -8.98 3.58
N ASP A 471 -7.44 -8.00 2.73
CA ASP A 471 -6.63 -6.78 2.64
C ASP A 471 -7.07 -5.66 3.60
N ARG A 472 -8.20 -5.85 4.30
CA ARG A 472 -8.82 -4.82 5.15
C ARG A 472 -7.87 -4.17 6.17
N ILE A 473 -6.86 -4.91 6.65
CA ILE A 473 -5.86 -4.39 7.60
C ILE A 473 -4.94 -3.34 6.95
N ASN A 474 -4.63 -3.50 5.66
CA ASN A 474 -3.75 -2.61 4.91
C ASN A 474 -4.49 -1.36 4.41
N GLU A 475 -5.82 -1.41 4.39
CA GLU A 475 -6.67 -0.25 4.12
C GLU A 475 -6.79 0.71 5.32
N ARG A 476 -6.25 0.32 6.49
CA ARG A 476 -6.25 1.11 7.72
C ARG A 476 -5.01 2.02 7.81
N MET A 477 -5.16 3.20 8.42
CA MET A 477 -4.01 4.04 8.77
C MET A 477 -3.03 3.25 9.67
N PRO A 478 -1.74 3.17 9.31
CA PRO A 478 -0.75 2.46 10.12
C PRO A 478 -0.58 3.09 11.51
N PRO A 479 -0.21 2.31 12.55
CA PRO A 479 0.06 2.85 13.87
C PRO A 479 1.30 3.75 13.87
N ARG A 480 1.29 4.79 14.71
CA ARG A 480 2.42 5.72 14.87
C ARG A 480 3.54 5.09 15.69
N LYS A 481 4.80 5.42 15.39
CA LYS A 481 5.97 4.95 16.16
C LYS A 481 5.98 5.46 17.62
N ASP A 482 5.33 6.59 17.89
CA ASP A 482 5.31 7.23 19.22
C ASP A 482 4.42 6.52 20.26
N SER A 483 3.63 5.52 19.87
CA SER A 483 2.78 4.74 20.79
C SER A 483 3.44 3.49 21.37
N LEU A 484 4.76 3.34 21.22
CA LEU A 484 5.52 2.37 22.02
C LEU A 484 5.58 2.87 23.46
N HIS A 485 4.57 2.51 24.26
CA HIS A 485 4.66 2.55 25.71
C HIS A 485 5.95 1.84 26.15
N SER A 486 6.64 2.47 27.11
CA SER A 486 7.80 1.88 27.77
C SER A 486 7.39 0.65 28.56
N ASP A 487 7.39 -0.53 27.92
CA ASP A 487 7.49 -1.79 28.64
C ASP A 487 8.95 -1.95 29.10
N GLY A 488 9.31 -1.13 30.10
CA GLY A 488 10.37 -1.46 31.01
C GLY A 488 9.93 -2.65 31.89
N PRO A 489 10.85 -3.51 32.33
CA PRO A 489 10.48 -4.69 33.11
C PRO A 489 9.79 -4.26 34.40
N VAL A 490 8.51 -4.62 34.51
CA VAL A 490 7.74 -4.46 35.75
C VAL A 490 8.39 -5.35 36.80
N ASN A 491 9.16 -4.73 37.71
CA ASN A 491 9.61 -5.40 38.93
C ASN A 491 8.36 -5.82 39.72
N LEU A 492 8.13 -7.13 39.82
CA LEU A 492 7.19 -7.71 40.76
C LEU A 492 7.62 -7.32 42.19
N VAL A 493 6.98 -6.28 42.73
CA VAL A 493 7.03 -6.01 44.15
C VAL A 493 6.08 -7.00 44.82
N THR A 494 6.65 -8.06 45.38
CA THR A 494 5.96 -8.97 46.30
C THR A 494 5.54 -8.20 47.55
N SER A 495 4.25 -7.89 47.66
CA SER A 495 3.63 -7.40 48.88
C SER A 495 3.48 -8.55 49.88
N ASN A 496 4.43 -8.69 50.80
CA ASN A 496 4.25 -9.51 52.00
C ASN A 496 3.44 -8.72 53.04
N SER A 497 2.26 -9.25 53.33
CA SER A 497 1.45 -8.89 54.49
C SER A 497 2.17 -9.28 55.78
N ALA A 498 2.38 -8.32 56.67
CA ALA A 498 2.55 -8.58 58.10
C ALA A 498 1.97 -7.42 58.91
N ASP A 499 0.90 -7.72 59.63
CA ASP A 499 0.35 -6.91 60.71
C ASP A 499 1.42 -6.46 61.71
N LYS A 500 1.28 -5.23 62.23
CA LYS A 500 1.32 -4.95 63.68
C LYS A 500 0.98 -3.49 64.01
N ASN A 501 -0.10 -3.35 64.76
CA ASN A 501 -0.44 -2.35 65.77
C ASN A 501 0.64 -1.33 66.19
N GLY A 502 0.21 -0.08 66.43
CA GLY A 502 0.88 0.80 67.38
C GLY A 502 0.56 2.28 67.22
N THR A 503 -0.33 2.76 68.08
CA THR A 503 -0.61 4.17 68.40
C THR A 503 0.64 5.04 68.60
N GLY A 504 0.54 6.31 68.20
CA GLY A 504 1.46 7.40 68.52
C GLY A 504 1.13 8.65 67.74
#